data_AF-A0A2E2Y4K8-F1
#
_entry.id   AF-A0A2E2Y4K8-F1
#
_cell.length_a   1.000
_cell.length_b   1.000
_cell.length_c   1.000
_cell.angle_alpha   90.00
_cell.angle_beta   90.00
_cell.angle_gamma   90.00
#
_symmetry.space_group_name_H-M   'P 1'
#
loop_
_entity.id
_entity.type
_entity.pdbx_description
1 polymer ?
#
loop_
_entity_poly.entity_id
_entity_poly.type
_entity_poly.pdbx_seq_one_letter_code
_entity_poly.pdbx_strand_id
1 'polypeptide(L)'
;MSLAWHILHFLIRIAMGIAFSIGLTSPRQVTSGFFRIHLWVVMGIAVLAALVAWSLGSDSPTTIPRTISGFSVLLAVTSYLAASCWIYEAHRTGRLLTVLATVLATLLVVGTAGGPNHLGFHLSLADWPRILGSLSAGLLVGSTTTAMLLGHWYLNAPG
;
A
#
# COMPACT_ATOMS: atom_id res chain seq x y z
N MET A 1 -0.55 -23.73 -1.43
CA MET A 1 -0.59 -22.30 -1.82
C MET A 1 0.79 -21.89 -2.28
N SER A 2 0.94 -21.18 -3.41
CA SER A 2 2.25 -20.83 -3.96
C SER A 2 2.96 -19.76 -3.11
N LEU A 3 4.30 -19.75 -3.15
CA LEU A 3 5.13 -18.73 -2.49
C LEU A 3 4.80 -17.31 -2.99
N ALA A 4 4.51 -17.17 -4.29
CA ALA A 4 4.10 -15.89 -4.90
C ALA A 4 2.85 -15.28 -4.24
N TRP A 5 1.89 -16.09 -3.80
CA TRP A 5 0.69 -15.60 -3.09
C TRP A 5 1.03 -14.95 -1.75
N HIS A 6 1.95 -15.56 -1.00
CA HIS A 6 2.39 -15.01 0.29
C HIS A 6 3.17 -13.70 0.12
N ILE A 7 4.02 -13.63 -0.91
CA ILE A 7 4.73 -12.40 -1.27
C ILE A 7 3.73 -11.29 -1.61
N LEU A 8 2.72 -11.56 -2.44
CA LEU A 8 1.70 -10.57 -2.80
C LEU A 8 1.00 -10.00 -1.56
N HIS A 9 0.57 -10.87 -0.63
CA HIS A 9 -0.05 -10.45 0.63
C HIS A 9 0.88 -9.58 1.47
N PHE A 10 2.16 -9.97 1.56
CA PHE A 10 3.16 -9.19 2.29
C PHE A 10 3.34 -7.80 1.67
N LEU A 11 3.52 -7.72 0.35
CA LEU A 11 3.70 -6.46 -0.39
C LEU A 11 2.52 -5.50 -0.21
N ILE A 12 1.29 -5.98 -0.35
CA ILE A 12 0.10 -5.15 -0.23
C ILE A 12 -0.06 -4.64 1.22
N ARG A 13 0.20 -5.49 2.22
CA ARG A 13 0.09 -5.13 3.64
C ARG A 13 1.13 -4.09 4.05
N ILE A 14 2.38 -4.24 3.63
CA ILE A 14 3.44 -3.27 3.94
C ILE A 14 3.19 -1.95 3.22
N ALA A 15 2.76 -1.97 1.95
CA ALA A 15 2.39 -0.76 1.21
C ALA A 15 1.24 0.00 1.90
N MET A 16 0.20 -0.72 2.34
CA MET A 16 -0.92 -0.14 3.08
C MET A 16 -0.46 0.50 4.39
N GLY A 17 0.33 -0.21 5.20
CA GLY A 17 0.78 0.31 6.48
C GLY A 17 1.71 1.52 6.33
N ILE A 18 2.59 1.53 5.32
CA ILE A 18 3.45 2.68 5.00
C ILE A 18 2.60 3.87 4.56
N ALA A 19 1.71 3.68 3.57
CA ALA A 19 0.83 4.73 3.07
C ALA A 19 -0.06 5.32 4.17
N PHE A 20 -0.62 4.48 5.05
CA PHE A 20 -1.39 4.91 6.21
C PHE A 20 -0.57 5.76 7.18
N SER A 21 0.63 5.29 7.53
CA SER A 21 1.49 5.96 8.50
C SER A 21 1.92 7.33 7.99
N ILE A 22 2.30 7.44 6.72
CA ILE A 22 2.63 8.72 6.09
C ILE A 22 1.40 9.63 6.03
N GLY A 23 0.21 9.09 5.75
CA GLY A 23 -1.04 9.87 5.76
C GLY A 23 -1.38 10.47 7.13
N LEU A 24 -0.96 9.82 8.22
CA LEU A 24 -1.08 10.33 9.58
C LEU A 24 0.01 11.34 9.95
N THR A 25 1.21 11.21 9.37
CA THR A 25 2.33 12.11 9.63
C THR A 25 1.98 13.56 9.28
N SER A 26 2.21 14.47 10.23
CA SER A 26 1.91 15.89 10.04
C SER A 26 2.91 16.55 9.09
N PRO A 27 2.45 17.19 8.00
CA PRO A 27 3.32 17.96 7.10
C PRO A 27 3.95 19.19 7.73
N ARG A 28 3.51 19.57 8.94
CA ARG A 28 4.08 20.69 9.72
C ARG A 28 5.31 20.26 10.52
N GLN A 29 5.50 18.97 10.75
CA GLN A 29 6.59 18.42 11.58
C GLN A 29 7.68 17.75 10.73
N VAL A 30 7.34 17.37 9.49
CA VAL A 30 8.23 16.63 8.60
C VAL A 30 8.25 17.30 7.23
N THR A 31 9.43 17.40 6.62
CA THR A 31 9.63 18.06 5.33
C THR A 31 8.98 17.29 4.17
N SER A 32 8.64 17.98 3.08
CA SER A 32 8.04 17.41 1.88
C SER A 32 8.88 16.29 1.25
N GLY A 33 10.21 16.34 1.42
CA GLY A 33 11.15 15.31 0.98
C GLY A 33 10.86 13.93 1.55
N PHE A 34 10.48 13.84 2.83
CA PHE A 34 10.10 12.59 3.47
C PHE A 34 8.89 11.94 2.77
N PHE A 35 7.80 12.70 2.60
CA PHE A 35 6.58 12.20 1.97
C PHE A 35 6.85 11.69 0.56
N ARG A 36 7.60 12.46 -0.24
CA ARG A 36 7.96 12.10 -1.62
C ARG A 36 8.69 10.77 -1.71
N ILE A 37 9.78 10.61 -0.95
CA ILE A 37 10.63 9.41 -1.03
C ILE A 37 9.84 8.18 -0.63
N HIS A 38 9.05 8.26 0.44
CA HIS A 38 8.29 7.10 0.88
C HIS A 38 7.10 6.77 -0.03
N LEU A 39 6.52 7.76 -0.71
CA LEU A 39 5.53 7.50 -1.76
C LEU A 39 6.13 6.81 -2.99
N TRP A 40 7.39 7.06 -3.33
CA TRP A 40 8.10 6.26 -4.35
C TRP A 40 8.33 4.82 -3.91
N VAL A 41 8.59 4.59 -2.61
CA VAL A 41 8.68 3.23 -2.05
C VAL A 41 7.34 2.51 -2.19
N VAL A 42 6.22 3.16 -1.83
CA VAL A 42 4.86 2.60 -2.00
C VAL A 42 4.58 2.30 -3.48
N MET A 43 4.96 3.20 -4.39
CA MET A 43 4.85 2.96 -5.84
C MET A 43 5.63 1.72 -6.27
N GLY A 44 6.89 1.58 -5.87
CA GLY A 44 7.71 0.41 -6.21
C GLY A 44 7.12 -0.90 -5.71
N ILE A 45 6.61 -0.91 -4.47
CA ILE A 45 5.92 -2.07 -3.89
C ILE A 45 4.63 -2.39 -4.66
N ALA A 46 3.85 -1.37 -5.04
CA ALA A 46 2.62 -1.54 -5.79
C ALA A 46 2.87 -2.08 -7.22
N VAL A 47 3.94 -1.63 -7.89
CA VAL A 47 4.38 -2.18 -9.18
C VAL A 47 4.77 -3.65 -9.03
N LEU A 48 5.56 -4.00 -8.01
CA LEU A 48 5.94 -5.38 -7.76
C LEU A 48 4.72 -6.26 -7.44
N ALA A 49 3.77 -5.75 -6.65
CA ALA A 49 2.51 -6.44 -6.38
C ALA A 49 1.69 -6.66 -7.67
N ALA A 50 1.65 -5.68 -8.58
CA ALA A 50 0.98 -5.82 -9.87
C ALA A 50 1.61 -6.91 -10.74
N LEU A 51 2.95 -6.99 -10.77
CA LEU A 51 3.70 -8.00 -11.51
C LEU A 51 3.50 -9.42 -10.94
N VAL A 52 3.54 -9.56 -9.61
CA VAL A 52 3.29 -10.85 -8.94
C VAL A 52 1.85 -11.30 -9.16
N ALA A 53 0.87 -10.39 -9.04
CA ALA A 53 -0.52 -10.67 -9.33
C ALA A 53 -0.72 -11.07 -10.80
N TRP A 54 -0.03 -10.41 -11.74
CA TRP A 54 -0.06 -10.79 -13.15
C TRP A 54 0.50 -12.19 -13.38
N SER A 55 1.65 -12.52 -12.79
CA SER A 55 2.27 -13.84 -12.90
C SER A 55 1.37 -14.95 -12.37
N LEU A 56 0.62 -14.71 -11.31
CA LEU A 56 -0.35 -15.68 -10.75
C LEU A 56 -1.55 -15.92 -11.67
N GLY A 57 -1.93 -14.93 -12.49
CA GLY A 57 -3.02 -15.03 -13.46
C GLY A 57 -2.67 -15.81 -14.73
N SER A 58 -1.39 -16.03 -15.00
CA SER A 58 -0.93 -16.83 -16.15
C SER A 58 -1.23 -18.33 -15.98
N ASP A 59 -1.23 -18.82 -14.74
CA ASP A 59 -1.43 -20.24 -14.42
C ASP A 59 -2.91 -20.63 -14.28
N SER A 60 -3.82 -19.67 -14.17
CA SER A 60 -5.27 -19.91 -14.14
C SER A 60 -6.04 -18.68 -14.62
N PRO A 61 -6.94 -18.81 -15.62
CA PRO A 61 -7.66 -17.70 -16.26
C PRO A 61 -8.81 -17.16 -15.40
N THR A 62 -8.61 -17.05 -14.09
CA THR A 62 -9.57 -16.41 -13.20
C THR A 62 -9.52 -14.90 -13.38
N THR A 63 -10.68 -14.22 -13.29
CA THR A 63 -10.78 -12.75 -13.43
C THR A 63 -10.02 -11.99 -12.34
N ILE A 64 -9.68 -12.68 -11.25
CA ILE A 64 -9.30 -12.03 -10.00
C ILE A 64 -7.87 -11.47 -10.01
N PRO A 65 -6.83 -12.22 -10.44
CA PRO A 65 -5.47 -11.69 -10.48
C PRO A 65 -5.36 -10.45 -11.39
N ARG A 66 -6.23 -10.33 -12.41
CA ARG A 66 -6.32 -9.14 -13.26
C ARG A 66 -6.87 -7.92 -12.51
N THR A 67 -7.91 -8.08 -11.70
CA THR A 67 -8.44 -6.97 -10.89
C THR A 67 -7.44 -6.47 -9.86
N ILE A 68 -6.77 -7.39 -9.14
CA ILE A 68 -5.73 -7.05 -8.16
C ILE A 68 -4.56 -6.32 -8.85
N SER A 69 -4.14 -6.81 -10.02
CA SER A 69 -3.10 -6.15 -10.82
C SER A 69 -3.54 -4.74 -11.22
N GLY A 70 -4.77 -4.56 -11.71
CA GLY A 70 -5.32 -3.24 -12.06
C GLY A 70 -5.37 -2.27 -10.88
N PHE A 71 -5.86 -2.70 -9.72
CA PHE A 71 -5.86 -1.88 -8.50
C PHE A 71 -4.45 -1.57 -8.00
N SER A 72 -3.50 -2.50 -8.16
CA SER A 72 -2.09 -2.28 -7.80
C SER A 72 -1.43 -1.25 -8.73
N VAL A 73 -1.74 -1.28 -10.03
CA VAL A 73 -1.32 -0.23 -10.98
C VAL A 73 -1.93 1.12 -10.61
N LEU A 74 -3.23 1.15 -10.28
CA LEU A 74 -3.90 2.39 -9.84
C LEU A 74 -3.27 2.96 -8.57
N LEU A 75 -2.91 2.10 -7.61
CA LEU A 75 -2.18 2.50 -6.40
C LEU A 75 -0.80 3.07 -6.75
N ALA A 76 -0.06 2.45 -7.68
CA ALA A 76 1.24 2.94 -8.12
C ALA A 76 1.13 4.32 -8.76
N VAL A 77 0.18 4.51 -9.68
CA VAL A 77 -0.08 5.81 -10.34
C VAL A 77 -0.48 6.87 -9.31
N THR A 78 -1.39 6.54 -8.40
CA THR A 78 -1.83 7.47 -7.33
C THR A 78 -0.66 7.86 -6.43
N SER A 79 0.20 6.90 -6.07
CA SER A 79 1.39 7.16 -5.24
C SER A 79 2.41 8.03 -5.95
N TYR A 80 2.60 7.84 -7.26
CA TYR A 80 3.43 8.71 -8.09
C TYR A 80 2.88 10.15 -8.14
N LEU A 81 1.58 10.31 -8.42
CA LEU A 81 0.94 11.64 -8.46
C LEU A 81 1.00 12.34 -7.09
N ALA A 82 0.80 11.59 -6.00
CA ALA A 82 0.98 12.10 -4.65
C ALA A 82 2.42 12.60 -4.44
N ALA A 83 3.43 11.78 -4.79
CA ALA A 83 4.84 12.15 -4.67
C ALA A 83 5.17 13.42 -5.48
N SER A 84 4.65 13.53 -6.70
CA SER A 84 4.79 14.72 -7.55
C SER A 84 4.13 15.95 -6.92
N CYS A 85 2.95 15.83 -6.32
CA CYS A 85 2.33 16.93 -5.58
C CYS A 85 3.18 17.40 -4.39
N TRP A 86 3.87 16.47 -3.71
CA TRP A 86 4.83 16.82 -2.66
C TRP A 86 6.11 17.50 -3.19
N ILE A 87 6.54 17.19 -4.42
CA ILE A 87 7.64 17.92 -5.09
C ILE A 87 7.29 19.37 -5.31
N TYR A 88 6.09 19.64 -5.82
CA TYR A 88 5.61 21.00 -6.11
C TYR A 88 5.04 21.73 -4.88
N GLU A 89 5.27 21.20 -3.67
CA GLU A 89 4.77 21.75 -2.40
C GLU A 89 3.25 21.98 -2.36
N ALA A 90 2.50 21.26 -3.20
CA ALA A 90 1.04 21.29 -3.22
C ALA A 90 0.47 20.44 -2.07
N HIS A 91 0.73 20.85 -0.82
CA HIS A 91 0.49 20.06 0.39
C HIS A 91 -0.94 19.53 0.55
N ARG A 92 -1.96 20.31 0.14
CA ARG A 92 -3.36 19.88 0.22
C ARG A 92 -3.63 18.71 -0.72
N THR A 93 -3.24 18.85 -1.99
CA THR A 93 -3.42 17.81 -3.02
C THR A 93 -2.56 16.59 -2.73
N GLY A 94 -1.31 16.81 -2.32
CA GLY A 94 -0.40 15.75 -1.89
C GLY A 94 -1.01 14.91 -0.78
N ARG A 95 -1.57 15.55 0.26
CA ARG A 95 -2.25 14.85 1.35
C ARG A 95 -3.50 14.09 0.91
N LEU A 96 -4.35 14.70 0.07
CA LEU A 96 -5.55 14.03 -0.46
C LEU A 96 -5.19 12.77 -1.25
N LEU A 97 -4.17 12.85 -2.11
CA LEU A 97 -3.71 11.70 -2.89
C LEU A 97 -3.04 10.64 -2.02
N THR A 98 -2.32 11.02 -0.95
CA THR A 98 -1.80 10.06 0.03
C THR A 98 -2.94 9.31 0.73
N VAL A 99 -4.00 10.00 1.15
CA VAL A 99 -5.18 9.36 1.76
C VAL A 99 -5.86 8.42 0.75
N LEU A 100 -6.00 8.84 -0.50
CA LEU A 100 -6.54 7.99 -1.56
C LEU A 100 -5.69 6.73 -1.76
N ALA A 101 -4.36 6.85 -1.77
CA ALA A 101 -3.45 5.72 -1.84
C ALA A 101 -3.63 4.76 -0.65
N THR A 102 -3.81 5.28 0.57
CA THR A 102 -4.13 4.47 1.75
C THR A 102 -5.43 3.70 1.59
N VAL A 103 -6.49 4.35 1.08
CA VAL A 103 -7.78 3.70 0.83
C VAL A 103 -7.64 2.59 -0.21
N LEU A 104 -6.97 2.87 -1.34
CA LEU A 104 -6.71 1.87 -2.39
C LEU A 104 -5.91 0.67 -1.87
N ALA A 105 -4.86 0.91 -1.10
CA ALA A 105 -4.05 -0.15 -0.50
C ALA A 105 -4.86 -0.96 0.53
N THR A 106 -5.74 -0.32 1.29
CA THR A 106 -6.66 -1.00 2.23
C THR A 106 -7.65 -1.87 1.48
N LEU A 107 -8.26 -1.38 0.39
CA LEU A 107 -9.14 -2.16 -0.46
C LEU A 107 -8.44 -3.40 -1.05
N LEU A 108 -7.16 -3.27 -1.43
CA LEU A 108 -6.35 -4.40 -1.87
C LEU A 108 -6.11 -5.42 -0.75
N VAL A 109 -5.87 -5.00 0.50
CA VAL A 109 -5.74 -5.92 1.65
C VAL A 109 -7.06 -6.66 1.87
N VAL A 110 -8.19 -5.95 1.86
CA VAL A 110 -9.52 -6.55 2.07
C VAL A 110 -9.85 -7.52 0.93
N GLY A 111 -9.61 -7.13 -0.31
CA GLY A 111 -9.86 -7.96 -1.49
C GLY A 111 -8.98 -9.20 -1.59
N THR A 112 -7.81 -9.22 -0.94
CA THR A 112 -6.92 -10.39 -0.91
C THR A 112 -7.09 -11.26 0.34
N ALA A 113 -7.74 -10.75 1.41
CA ALA A 113 -7.86 -11.45 2.69
C ALA A 113 -8.66 -12.77 2.65
N GLY A 114 -9.62 -12.91 1.73
CA GLY A 114 -10.47 -14.11 1.58
C GLY A 114 -9.75 -15.33 0.99
N GLY A 115 -8.55 -15.16 0.43
CA GLY A 115 -7.80 -16.23 -0.24
C GLY A 115 -8.35 -16.59 -1.62
N PRO A 116 -7.69 -17.49 -2.38
CA PRO A 116 -7.95 -17.75 -3.81
C PRO A 116 -9.38 -18.15 -4.20
N ASN A 117 -10.17 -18.65 -3.24
CA ASN A 117 -11.47 -19.25 -3.50
C ASN A 117 -12.65 -18.38 -3.03
N HIS A 118 -12.40 -17.30 -2.27
CA HIS A 118 -13.43 -16.34 -1.80
C HIS A 118 -13.13 -14.95 -2.34
N LEU A 119 -12.98 -14.86 -3.65
CA LEU A 119 -12.52 -13.64 -4.31
C LEU A 119 -13.67 -12.90 -4.99
N GLY A 120 -14.22 -11.97 -4.22
CA GLY A 120 -15.16 -10.92 -4.59
C GLY A 120 -15.36 -10.06 -3.34
N PHE A 121 -15.81 -8.81 -3.48
CA PHE A 121 -16.19 -7.97 -2.33
C PHE A 121 -17.47 -8.49 -1.62
N HIS A 122 -17.70 -9.80 -1.61
CA HIS A 122 -18.73 -10.47 -0.83
C HIS A 122 -18.20 -10.66 0.58
N LEU A 123 -18.39 -9.64 1.41
CA LEU A 123 -18.01 -9.65 2.81
C LEU A 123 -18.96 -10.56 3.58
N SER A 124 -18.48 -11.73 3.99
CA SER A 124 -19.15 -12.55 5.00
C SER A 124 -18.66 -12.16 6.39
N LEU A 125 -19.53 -12.27 7.39
CA LEU A 125 -19.14 -12.09 8.81
C LEU A 125 -18.00 -13.04 9.22
N ALA A 126 -17.90 -14.21 8.56
CA ALA A 126 -16.84 -15.19 8.80
C ALA A 126 -15.44 -14.70 8.38
N ASP A 127 -15.34 -13.74 7.45
CA ASP A 127 -14.05 -13.26 6.93
C ASP A 127 -13.46 -12.13 7.79
N TRP A 128 -14.26 -11.53 8.67
CA TRP A 128 -13.87 -10.36 9.46
C TRP A 128 -12.63 -10.59 10.33
N PRO A 129 -12.47 -11.73 11.05
CA PRO A 129 -11.25 -11.98 11.83
C PRO A 129 -9.99 -12.01 10.96
N ARG A 130 -10.08 -12.53 9.73
CA ARG A 130 -8.95 -12.62 8.79
C ARG A 130 -8.60 -11.26 8.20
N ILE A 131 -9.61 -10.46 7.88
CA ILE A 131 -9.44 -9.09 7.40
C ILE A 131 -8.80 -8.24 8.50
N LEU A 132 -9.36 -8.25 9.71
CA LEU A 132 -8.82 -7.51 10.84
C LEU A 132 -7.39 -7.93 11.18
N GLY A 133 -7.09 -9.23 11.17
CA GLY A 133 -5.73 -9.72 11.37
C GLY A 133 -4.76 -9.28 10.29
N SER A 134 -5.21 -9.22 9.03
CA SER A 134 -4.38 -8.72 7.91
C SER A 134 -4.13 -7.21 7.99
N LEU A 135 -5.15 -6.45 8.37
CA LEU A 135 -5.06 -5.00 8.57
C LEU A 135 -4.14 -4.68 9.75
N SER A 136 -4.33 -5.31 10.91
CA SER A 136 -3.51 -5.07 12.10
C SER A 136 -2.05 -5.45 11.87
N ALA A 137 -1.79 -6.59 11.22
CA ALA A 137 -0.43 -6.99 10.85
C ALA A 137 0.23 -6.00 9.88
N GLY A 138 -0.51 -5.57 8.84
CA GLY A 138 -0.01 -4.58 7.88
C GLY A 138 0.26 -3.22 8.51
N LEU A 139 -0.65 -2.74 9.36
CA LEU A 139 -0.49 -1.50 10.11
C LEU A 139 0.70 -1.57 11.06
N LEU A 140 0.87 -2.67 11.81
CA LEU A 140 2.01 -2.86 12.71
C LEU A 140 3.34 -2.82 11.95
N VAL A 141 3.48 -3.62 10.89
CA VAL A 141 4.72 -3.70 10.10
C VAL A 141 4.99 -2.37 9.38
N GLY A 142 3.99 -1.78 8.74
CA GLY A 142 4.18 -0.54 7.99
C GLY A 142 4.43 0.68 8.90
N SER A 143 3.78 0.77 10.05
CA SER A 143 4.01 1.87 11.01
C SER A 143 5.37 1.77 11.68
N THR A 144 5.79 0.59 12.12
CA THR A 144 7.14 0.38 12.67
C THR A 144 8.23 0.68 11.63
N THR A 145 8.05 0.23 10.38
CA THR A 145 8.95 0.55 9.27
C THR A 145 9.00 2.05 9.01
N THR A 146 7.84 2.71 8.93
CA THR A 146 7.78 4.16 8.68
C THR A 146 8.38 4.96 9.84
N ALA A 147 8.17 4.55 11.08
CA ALA A 147 8.76 5.18 12.26
C ALA A 147 10.29 5.04 12.26
N MET A 148 10.81 3.86 11.92
CA MET A 148 12.25 3.64 11.77
C MET A 148 12.85 4.55 10.68
N LEU A 149 12.20 4.61 9.51
CA LEU A 149 12.65 5.44 8.39
C LEU A 149 12.55 6.94 8.71
N LEU A 150 11.55 7.36 9.49
CA LEU A 150 11.44 8.72 9.99
C LEU A 150 12.57 9.04 10.97
N GLY A 151 12.93 8.13 11.87
CA GLY A 151 14.10 8.28 12.74
C GLY A 151 15.39 8.43 11.94
N HIS A 152 15.60 7.58 10.93
CA HIS A 152 16.74 7.67 10.02
C HIS A 152 16.76 8.99 9.22
N TRP A 153 15.58 9.48 8.81
CA TRP A 153 15.45 10.77 8.13
C TRP A 153 15.94 11.92 9.01
N TYR A 154 15.53 11.98 10.28
CA TYR A 154 15.98 13.02 11.20
C TYR A 154 17.50 12.98 11.48
N LEU A 155 18.12 11.81 11.42
CA LEU A 155 19.58 11.69 11.61
C LEU A 155 20.37 12.17 10.39
N ASN A 156 19.84 11.99 9.17
CA ASN A 156 20.58 12.25 7.92
C ASN A 156 20.19 13.53 7.20
N ALA A 157 19.02 14.07 7.49
CA ALA A 157 18.58 15.37 7.01
C ALA A 157 18.37 16.27 8.23
N PRO A 158 19.46 16.70 8.91
CA PRO A 158 19.34 17.73 9.93
C PRO A 158 18.81 18.98 9.23
N GLY A 159 17.56 19.34 9.55
CA GLY A 159 17.07 20.70 9.36
C GLY A 159 17.71 21.61 10.38
#